data_AF-A0A959SE78-F1
#
_entry.id   AF-A0A959SE78-F1
#
_cell.length_a   1.000
_cell.length_b   1.000
_cell.length_c   1.000
_cell.angle_alpha   90.00
_cell.angle_beta   90.00
_cell.angle_gamma   90.00
#
_symmetry.space_group_name_H-M   'P 1'
#
loop_
_entity.id
_entity.type
_entity.pdbx_description
1 polymer ?
#
loop_
_entity_poly.entity_id
_entity_poly.type
_entity_poly.pdbx_seq_one_letter_code
_entity_poly.pdbx_strand_id
1 'polypeptide(L)'
;HRTRHRNGVLIYLSVADRKLAVIGDEAINQKVPENFWNDVLGLLKLHLAAGRAAHGLVEAVHMVGEKLRTHFPLKHDDTDELPNEVSFGRR
;
A
#
# COMPACT_ATOMS: atom_id res chain seq x y z
N HIS A 1 0.45 14.72 1.80
CA HIS A 1 1.22 14.90 0.54
C HIS A 1 0.25 14.80 -0.63
N ARG A 2 0.46 15.56 -1.72
CA ARG A 2 -0.42 15.59 -2.89
C ARG A 2 0.36 15.04 -4.09
N THR A 3 0.09 13.81 -4.51
CA THR A 3 0.69 13.24 -5.72
C THR A 3 0.04 13.86 -6.96
N ARG A 4 0.81 14.05 -8.05
CA ARG A 4 0.36 14.70 -9.30
C ARG A 4 -0.81 13.95 -9.94
N HIS A 5 -0.88 12.65 -9.70
CA HIS A 5 -1.91 11.76 -10.25
C HIS A 5 -2.90 11.22 -9.21
N ARG A 6 -2.84 11.65 -7.94
CA ARG A 6 -3.64 11.09 -6.84
C ARG A 6 -3.63 9.56 -6.82
N ASN A 7 -2.45 9.00 -7.02
CA ASN A 7 -2.16 7.57 -7.11
C ASN A 7 -1.32 7.07 -5.91
N GLY A 8 -1.35 7.79 -4.79
CA GLY A 8 -0.68 7.35 -3.57
C GLY A 8 -1.39 6.13 -2.97
N VAL A 9 -0.63 5.21 -2.37
CA VAL A 9 -1.18 4.13 -1.54
C VAL A 9 -0.58 4.23 -0.15
N LEU A 10 -1.45 4.23 0.87
CA LEU A 10 -1.06 4.14 2.27
C LEU A 10 -1.29 2.72 2.76
N ILE A 11 -0.19 2.03 3.14
CA ILE A 11 -0.26 0.80 3.92
C ILE A 11 -0.07 1.18 5.39
N TYR A 12 -1.11 0.97 6.19
CA TYR A 12 -1.11 1.25 7.63
C TYR A 12 -1.11 -0.05 8.43
N LEU A 13 -0.21 -0.13 9.41
CA LEU A 13 -0.11 -1.24 10.36
C LEU A 13 0.00 -0.71 11.79
N SER A 14 -0.99 -1.04 12.63
CA SER A 14 -0.87 -0.95 14.10
C SER A 14 -0.68 -2.34 14.67
N VAL A 15 0.55 -2.64 15.11
CA VAL A 15 0.88 -3.93 15.74
C VAL A 15 0.18 -4.08 17.09
N ALA A 16 0.08 -2.98 17.86
CA ALA A 16 -0.55 -2.98 19.19
C ALA A 16 -2.06 -3.28 19.11
N ASP A 17 -2.75 -2.68 18.13
CA ASP A 17 -4.20 -2.85 17.98
C ASP A 17 -4.58 -3.94 16.97
N ARG A 18 -3.59 -4.62 16.37
CA ARG A 18 -3.75 -5.57 15.26
C ARG A 18 -4.61 -5.02 14.11
N LYS A 19 -4.46 -3.72 13.82
CA LYS A 19 -5.18 -3.03 12.74
C LYS A 19 -4.31 -2.95 11.49
N LEU A 20 -4.95 -3.20 10.35
CA LEU A 20 -4.36 -3.16 9.02
C LEU A 20 -5.29 -2.38 8.10
N ALA A 21 -4.73 -1.48 7.30
CA ALA A 21 -5.47 -0.83 6.22
C ALA A 21 -4.55 -0.63 5.01
N VAL A 22 -5.13 -0.81 3.82
CA VAL A 22 -4.51 -0.44 2.54
C VAL A 22 -5.47 0.55 1.90
N ILE A 23 -5.02 1.79 1.74
CA ILE A 23 -5.86 2.90 1.30
C ILE A 23 -5.24 3.47 0.02
N GLY A 24 -5.95 3.31 -1.09
CA GLY A 24 -5.63 4.02 -2.33
C GLY A 24 -6.18 5.44 -2.30
N ASP A 25 -5.48 6.36 -2.95
CA ASP A 25 -5.97 7.70 -3.22
C ASP A 25 -7.07 7.68 -4.31
N GLU A 26 -7.77 8.80 -4.48
CA GLU A 26 -9.05 8.88 -5.20
C GLU A 26 -8.99 8.33 -6.64
N ALA A 27 -7.91 8.60 -7.38
CA ALA A 27 -7.78 8.14 -8.76
C ALA A 27 -7.64 6.61 -8.87
N ILE A 28 -7.09 5.97 -7.82
CA ILE A 28 -7.03 4.51 -7.75
C ILE A 28 -8.42 3.95 -7.45
N ASN A 29 -9.09 4.49 -6.44
CA ASN A 29 -10.42 4.01 -6.01
C ASN A 29 -11.47 4.12 -7.13
N GLN A 30 -11.35 5.09 -8.04
CA GLN A 30 -12.23 5.21 -9.20
C GLN A 30 -11.98 4.16 -10.29
N LYS A 31 -10.80 3.53 -10.33
CA LYS A 31 -10.37 2.61 -11.40
C LYS A 31 -10.37 1.14 -11.01
N VAL A 32 -10.30 0.84 -9.71
CA VAL A 32 -10.14 -0.53 -9.21
C VAL A 32 -11.44 -1.02 -8.57
N PRO A 33 -11.74 -2.33 -8.65
CA PRO A 33 -12.91 -2.89 -8.00
C PRO A 33 -12.78 -2.84 -6.47
N GLU A 34 -13.92 -2.91 -5.76
CA GLU A 34 -14.00 -2.79 -4.29
C GLU A 34 -13.09 -3.80 -3.56
N ASN A 35 -12.91 -4.99 -4.11
CA ASN A 35 -12.10 -6.07 -3.54
C ASN A 35 -10.62 -6.04 -3.95
N PHE A 36 -10.15 -5.01 -4.65
CA PHE A 36 -8.81 -4.97 -5.25
C PHE A 36 -7.67 -5.20 -4.26
N TRP A 37 -7.82 -4.71 -3.03
CA TRP A 37 -6.82 -4.81 -1.96
C TRP A 37 -6.99 -6.03 -1.04
N ASN A 38 -8.02 -6.86 -1.24
CA ASN A 38 -8.32 -7.98 -0.33
C ASN A 38 -7.16 -8.98 -0.23
N ASP A 39 -6.47 -9.26 -1.35
CA ASP A 39 -5.33 -10.18 -1.36
C ASP A 39 -4.16 -9.61 -0.55
N VAL A 40 -3.89 -8.31 -0.68
CA VAL A 40 -2.83 -7.61 0.07
C VAL A 40 -3.14 -7.66 1.57
N LEU A 41 -4.40 -7.40 1.95
CA LEU A 41 -4.84 -7.51 3.34
C LEU A 41 -4.76 -8.95 3.86
N GLY A 42 -5.10 -9.95 3.04
CA GLY A 42 -4.98 -11.36 3.37
C GLY A 42 -3.54 -11.78 3.63
N LEU A 43 -2.62 -11.37 2.75
CA LEU A 43 -1.19 -11.61 2.87
C LEU A 43 -0.62 -10.99 4.16
N LEU A 44 -0.95 -9.72 4.43
CA LEU A 44 -0.52 -9.04 5.65
C LEU A 44 -1.06 -9.74 6.90
N LYS A 45 -2.32 -10.17 6.90
CA LYS A 45 -2.92 -10.93 8.03
C LYS A 45 -2.19 -12.25 8.27
N LEU A 46 -1.85 -12.99 7.22
CA LEU A 46 -1.14 -14.27 7.33
C LEU A 46 0.24 -14.08 7.98
N HIS A 47 1.01 -13.10 7.51
CA HIS A 47 2.34 -12.82 8.06
C HIS A 47 2.29 -12.27 9.47
N LEU A 48 1.31 -11.42 9.80
CA LEU A 48 1.13 -10.95 11.18
C LEU A 48 0.78 -12.09 12.14
N ALA A 49 -0.11 -13.00 11.73
CA ALA A 49 -0.45 -14.17 12.54
C ALA A 49 0.77 -15.07 12.79
N ALA A 50 1.72 -15.10 11.85
CA ALA A 50 2.99 -15.82 11.96
C ALA A 50 4.11 -15.04 12.68
N GLY A 51 3.84 -13.83 13.19
CA GLY A 51 4.86 -12.98 13.82
C GLY A 51 5.89 -12.39 12.86
N ARG A 52 5.63 -12.44 11.55
CA ARG A 52 6.54 -12.01 10.47
C ARG A 52 6.11 -10.68 9.84
N ALA A 53 5.78 -9.69 10.67
CA ALA A 53 5.23 -8.40 10.23
C ALA A 53 6.09 -7.68 9.17
N ALA A 54 7.41 -7.61 9.39
CA ALA A 54 8.34 -6.95 8.46
C ALA A 54 8.34 -7.62 7.08
N HIS A 55 8.36 -8.96 7.05
CA HIS A 55 8.32 -9.71 5.79
C HIS A 55 6.99 -9.51 5.06
N GLY A 56 5.87 -9.54 5.80
CA GLY A 56 4.56 -9.27 5.24
C GLY A 56 4.44 -7.86 4.64
N LEU A 57 5.06 -6.86 5.26
CA LEU A 57 5.11 -5.50 4.71
C LEU A 57 5.90 -5.43 3.40
N VAL A 58 7.07 -6.07 3.33
CA VAL A 58 7.88 -6.12 2.11
C VAL A 58 7.09 -6.75 0.96
N GLU A 59 6.51 -7.93 1.20
CA GLU A 59 5.68 -8.62 0.19
C GLU A 59 4.44 -7.79 -0.20
N ALA A 60 3.80 -7.10 0.75
CA ALA A 60 2.67 -6.25 0.46
C ALA A 60 3.05 -5.05 -0.42
N VAL A 61 4.18 -4.39 -0.16
CA VAL A 61 4.67 -3.29 -1.02
C VAL A 61 4.93 -3.78 -2.44
N HIS A 62 5.55 -4.96 -2.60
CA HIS A 62 5.75 -5.56 -3.92
C HIS A 62 4.42 -5.84 -4.64
N MET A 63 3.46 -6.46 -3.95
CA MET A 63 2.15 -6.77 -4.53
C MET A 63 1.37 -5.51 -4.90
N VAL A 64 1.43 -4.47 -4.08
CA VAL A 64 0.83 -3.16 -4.37
C VAL A 64 1.47 -2.56 -5.62
N GLY A 65 2.80 -2.59 -5.74
CA GLY A 65 3.52 -2.11 -6.92
C GLY A 65 3.08 -2.81 -8.21
N GLU A 66 3.00 -4.14 -8.21
CA GLU A 66 2.55 -4.92 -9.37
C GLU A 66 1.09 -4.62 -9.73
N LYS A 67 0.21 -4.55 -8.73
CA LYS A 67 -1.20 -4.18 -8.91
C LYS A 67 -1.34 -2.77 -9.51
N LEU A 68 -0.58 -1.80 -9.00
CA LEU A 68 -0.60 -0.42 -9.51
C LEU A 68 -0.06 -0.32 -10.94
N ARG A 69 1.02 -1.04 -11.27
CA ARG A 69 1.62 -1.03 -12.62
C ARG A 69 0.63 -1.38 -13.72
N THR A 70 -0.35 -2.24 -13.43
CA THR A 70 -1.41 -2.62 -14.37
C THR A 70 -2.33 -1.43 -14.72
N HIS A 71 -2.59 -0.53 -13.78
CA HIS A 71 -3.53 0.59 -13.94
C HIS A 71 -2.86 1.95 -14.14
N PHE A 72 -1.61 2.08 -13.71
CA PHE A 72 -0.77 3.26 -13.75
C PHE A 72 0.64 2.84 -14.20
N PRO A 73 0.82 2.53 -15.50
CA PRO A 73 2.13 2.15 -16.00
C PRO A 73 3.12 3.32 -15.85
N LEU A 74 4.37 2.98 -15.51
CA LEU A 74 5.47 3.92 -15.38
C LEU A 74 5.59 4.76 -16.66
N LYS A 75 5.66 6.07 -16.53
CA LYS A 75 5.92 6.98 -17.65
C LYS A 75 7.38 7.42 -17.64
N HIS A 76 7.87 7.86 -18.79
CA HIS A 76 9.25 8.33 -18.92
C HIS A 76 9.52 9.64 -18.13
N ASP A 77 8.48 10.38 -17.77
CA ASP A 77 8.54 11.59 -16.95
C ASP A 77 8.18 11.34 -15.47
N ASP A 78 8.20 10.09 -15.02
CA ASP A 78 7.88 9.75 -13.64
C ASP A 78 8.97 10.25 -12.67
N THR A 79 8.54 10.76 -11.53
CA THR A 79 9.39 11.36 -10.51
C THR A 79 9.00 10.79 -9.16
N ASP A 80 9.97 10.63 -8.25
CA ASP A 80 9.68 10.16 -6.90
C ASP A 80 8.94 11.25 -6.10
N GLU A 81 7.61 11.13 -6.01
CA GLU A 81 6.73 12.15 -5.41
C GLU A 81 6.53 11.96 -3.89
N LEU A 82 6.90 10.80 -3.33
CA LEU A 82 6.70 10.46 -1.93
C LEU A 82 7.99 9.86 -1.34
N PRO A 83 8.43 10.29 -0.15
CA PRO A 83 9.59 9.68 0.48
C PRO A 83 9.32 8.21 0.82
N ASN A 84 10.32 7.37 0.58
CA ASN A 84 10.29 5.93 0.89
C ASN A 84 10.52 5.62 2.38
N GLU A 85 10.38 6.62 3.25
CA GLU A 85 10.60 6.49 4.69
C GLU A 85 9.36 5.94 5.39
N VAL A 86 9.57 5.01 6.33
CA VAL A 86 8.50 4.51 7.18
C VAL A 86 8.06 5.61 8.14
N SER A 87 6.79 6.01 8.02
CA SER A 87 6.19 6.98 8.92
C SER A 87 5.75 6.31 10.23
N PHE A 88 6.35 6.73 11.34
CA PHE A 88 5.93 6.31 12.68
C PHE A 88 4.93 7.33 13.23
N GLY A 89 3.71 6.89 13.55
CA GLY A 89 2.75 7.75 14.26
C GLY A 89 3.31 8.16 15.62
N ARG A 90 3.24 9.45 15.98
CA ARG A 90 3.50 9.88 17.36
C ARG A 90 2.33 9.40 18.22
N ARG A 91 2.64 8.68 19.30
CA ARG A 91 1.69 8.40 20.38
C ARG A 91 1.23 9.71 21.02
#